data_AF-A0A0G1ENY3-F1
#
_entry.id   AF-A0A0G1ENY3-F1
#
_cell.length_a   1.000
_cell.length_b   1.000
_cell.length_c   1.000
_cell.angle_alpha   90.00
_cell.angle_beta   90.00
_cell.angle_gamma   90.00
#
_symmetry.space_group_name_H-M   'P 1'
#
loop_
_entity.id
_entity.type
_entity.pdbx_description
1 polymer ?
#
loop_
_entity_poly.entity_id
_entity_poly.type
_entity_poly.pdbx_seq_one_letter_code
_entity_poly.pdbx_strand_id
1 'polypeptide(L)'
;MSTLSGSYIAGTFPPYRRGGVLTAKKVLERMIESYDITRDEIKTLGSKLPSERAPQVGIGHNWQYFDGIFSGLANEFGNEYVTDKFERDGAKSDFLGLHYYCRLVLPFIHGDKKGRDYSDHPTFGDVYPPGILEVLKKMNASYPNKEIFISEIGFADKADQRKPYWLLETMRYTHKRNITLVVSK
;
A
#
# COMPACT_ATOMS: atom_id res chain seq x y z
N MET A 1 5.93 -5.58 -4.33
CA MET A 1 5.60 -6.45 -5.49
C MET A 1 4.08 -6.57 -5.51
N SER A 2 3.42 -6.11 -6.58
CA SER A 2 1.95 -6.19 -6.66
C SER A 2 1.49 -7.66 -6.64
N THR A 3 0.45 -7.97 -5.86
CA THR A 3 -0.16 -9.30 -5.79
C THR A 3 -0.49 -9.83 -7.19
N LEU A 4 -0.95 -8.96 -8.10
CA LEU A 4 -1.23 -9.33 -9.49
C LEU A 4 0.00 -9.84 -10.24
N SER A 5 1.13 -9.19 -10.08
CA SER A 5 2.40 -9.61 -10.70
C SER A 5 2.86 -10.94 -10.12
N GLY A 6 2.77 -11.13 -8.80
CA GLY A 6 3.08 -12.41 -8.15
C GLY A 6 2.17 -13.54 -8.61
N SER A 7 0.88 -13.28 -8.76
CA SER A 7 -0.16 -14.28 -9.02
C SER A 7 -0.33 -14.69 -10.48
N TYR A 8 -0.16 -13.76 -11.43
CA TYR A 8 -0.48 -13.96 -12.85
C TYR A 8 0.69 -13.72 -13.81
N ILE A 9 1.79 -13.10 -13.35
CA ILE A 9 3.01 -12.92 -14.17
C ILE A 9 4.10 -13.90 -13.71
N ALA A 10 4.53 -13.81 -12.46
CA ALA A 10 5.59 -14.65 -11.90
C ALA A 10 5.08 -16.07 -11.52
N GLY A 11 3.81 -16.17 -11.10
CA GLY A 11 3.22 -17.40 -10.60
C GLY A 11 3.79 -17.85 -9.26
N THR A 12 4.22 -16.91 -8.42
CA THR A 12 4.80 -17.16 -7.08
C THR A 12 3.78 -17.04 -5.95
N PHE A 13 2.61 -16.46 -6.23
CA PHE A 13 1.46 -16.38 -5.32
C PHE A 13 0.25 -17.08 -5.93
N PRO A 14 -0.72 -17.58 -5.12
CA PRO A 14 -1.99 -18.09 -5.64
C PRO A 14 -2.64 -17.11 -6.63
N PRO A 15 -3.21 -17.58 -7.75
CA PRO A 15 -3.43 -18.98 -8.13
C PRO A 15 -2.25 -19.61 -8.90
N TYR A 16 -1.03 -19.10 -8.74
CA TYR A 16 0.22 -19.60 -9.33
C TYR A 16 0.21 -19.67 -10.87
N ARG A 17 -0.48 -18.72 -11.51
CA ARG A 17 -0.60 -18.67 -12.98
C ARG A 17 0.49 -17.80 -13.59
N ARG A 18 0.92 -18.15 -14.80
CA ARG A 18 1.81 -17.35 -15.66
C ARG A 18 1.09 -16.92 -16.93
N GLY A 19 -0.04 -16.23 -16.75
CA GLY A 19 -0.85 -15.71 -17.86
C GLY A 19 -0.29 -14.43 -18.50
N GLY A 20 0.74 -13.84 -17.90
CA GLY A 20 1.39 -12.64 -18.40
C GLY A 20 0.59 -11.37 -18.14
N VAL A 21 1.05 -10.25 -18.72
CA VAL A 21 0.54 -8.90 -18.44
C VAL A 21 -0.92 -8.73 -18.85
N LEU A 22 -1.35 -9.31 -19.98
CA LEU A 22 -2.73 -9.21 -20.44
C LEU A 22 -3.72 -9.88 -19.49
N THR A 23 -3.38 -11.05 -18.96
CA THR A 23 -4.21 -11.70 -17.94
C THR A 23 -4.22 -10.89 -16.64
N ALA A 24 -3.06 -10.40 -16.20
CA ALA A 24 -2.99 -9.55 -15.00
C ALA A 24 -3.86 -8.29 -15.13
N LYS A 25 -3.86 -7.64 -16.31
CA LYS A 25 -4.72 -6.49 -16.61
C LYS A 25 -6.21 -6.85 -16.56
N LYS A 26 -6.62 -7.95 -17.19
CA LYS A 26 -8.01 -8.43 -17.14
C LYS A 26 -8.45 -8.71 -15.71
N VAL A 27 -7.60 -9.31 -14.89
CA VAL A 27 -7.91 -9.56 -13.47
C VAL A 27 -8.03 -8.26 -12.69
N LEU A 28 -7.12 -7.30 -12.90
CA LEU A 28 -7.21 -5.97 -12.28
C LEU A 28 -8.55 -5.29 -12.62
N GLU A 29 -8.97 -5.30 -13.89
CA GLU A 29 -10.26 -4.75 -14.33
C GLU A 29 -11.43 -5.39 -13.58
N ARG A 30 -11.41 -6.72 -13.38
CA ARG A 30 -12.45 -7.43 -12.63
C ARG A 30 -12.42 -7.14 -11.13
N MET A 31 -11.24 -6.93 -10.55
CA MET A 31 -11.13 -6.52 -9.16
C MET A 31 -11.70 -5.11 -8.95
N ILE A 32 -11.44 -4.19 -9.87
CA ILE A 32 -12.00 -2.83 -9.83
C ILE A 32 -13.52 -2.85 -9.98
N GLU A 33 -14.04 -3.63 -10.93
CA GLU A 33 -15.49 -3.82 -11.11
C GLU A 33 -16.14 -4.39 -9.84
N SER A 34 -15.52 -5.42 -9.25
CA SER A 34 -16.03 -6.05 -8.01
C SER A 34 -16.00 -5.08 -6.82
N TYR A 35 -14.95 -4.25 -6.73
CA TYR A 35 -14.86 -3.20 -5.72
C TYR A 35 -15.99 -2.17 -5.88
N ASP A 36 -16.22 -1.68 -7.09
CA ASP A 36 -17.27 -0.71 -7.38
C ASP A 36 -18.66 -1.24 -7.02
N ILE A 37 -18.99 -2.46 -7.46
CA ILE A 37 -20.27 -3.11 -7.13
C ILE A 37 -20.45 -3.23 -5.62
N THR A 38 -19.42 -3.71 -4.92
CA THR A 38 -19.48 -3.91 -3.47
C THR A 38 -19.66 -2.58 -2.73
N ARG A 39 -18.88 -1.56 -3.12
CA ARG A 39 -18.91 -0.23 -2.52
C ARG A 39 -20.27 0.44 -2.76
N ASP A 40 -20.81 0.37 -3.97
CA ASP A 40 -22.09 0.97 -4.31
C ASP A 40 -23.26 0.28 -3.60
N GLU A 41 -23.21 -1.05 -3.44
CA GLU A 41 -24.20 -1.79 -2.65
C GLU A 41 -24.14 -1.38 -1.17
N ILE A 42 -22.95 -1.32 -0.57
CA ILE A 42 -22.76 -0.87 0.82
C ILE A 42 -23.31 0.56 1.00
N LYS A 43 -23.01 1.46 0.06
CA LYS A 43 -23.51 2.84 0.11
C LYS A 43 -25.02 2.94 -0.07
N THR A 44 -25.59 2.12 -0.95
CA THR A 44 -27.04 2.04 -1.16
C THR A 44 -27.76 1.57 0.09
N LEU A 45 -27.28 0.49 0.72
CA LEU A 45 -27.84 -0.01 1.98
C LEU A 45 -27.65 1.00 3.12
N GLY A 46 -26.46 1.61 3.18
CA GLY A 46 -26.08 2.61 4.17
C GLY A 46 -26.89 3.91 4.10
N SER A 47 -27.41 4.27 2.92
CA SER A 47 -28.25 5.48 2.74
C SER A 47 -29.54 5.48 3.58
N LYS A 48 -29.95 4.31 4.07
CA LYS A 48 -31.12 4.13 4.94
C LYS A 48 -30.81 4.39 6.42
N LEU A 49 -29.52 4.51 6.77
CA LEU A 49 -29.07 4.75 8.14
C LEU A 49 -28.92 6.25 8.40
N PRO A 50 -29.01 6.70 9.67
CA PRO A 50 -28.60 8.03 10.06
C PRO A 50 -27.16 8.32 9.62
N SER A 51 -26.86 9.59 9.31
CA SER A 51 -25.57 9.99 8.72
C SER A 51 -24.36 9.59 9.58
N GLU A 52 -24.51 9.58 10.90
CA GLU A 52 -23.48 9.20 11.88
C GLU A 52 -23.20 7.69 11.89
N ARG A 53 -24.07 6.90 11.25
CA ARG A 53 -23.96 5.44 11.11
C ARG A 53 -23.78 5.03 9.65
N ALA A 54 -23.64 5.98 8.73
CA ALA A 54 -23.39 5.67 7.34
C ALA A 54 -22.02 4.97 7.20
N PRO A 55 -21.95 3.79 6.54
CA PRO A 55 -20.70 3.07 6.41
C PRO A 55 -19.71 3.85 5.54
N GLN A 56 -18.45 3.88 5.99
CA GLN A 56 -17.32 4.31 5.19
C GLN A 56 -16.66 3.09 4.53
N VAL A 57 -16.28 3.25 3.26
CA VAL A 57 -15.66 2.22 2.43
C VAL A 57 -14.35 2.78 1.88
N GLY A 58 -13.28 2.01 2.05
CA GLY A 58 -11.99 2.29 1.44
C GLY A 58 -11.30 1.00 1.05
N ILE A 59 -10.17 1.13 0.35
CA ILE A 59 -9.34 0.01 -0.06
C ILE A 59 -7.90 0.22 0.43
N GLY A 60 -7.25 -0.88 0.81
CA GLY A 60 -5.86 -0.90 1.23
C GLY A 60 -4.90 -0.91 0.05
N HIS A 61 -3.97 0.04 0.02
CA HIS A 61 -2.96 0.21 -1.00
C HIS A 61 -1.58 -0.11 -0.43
N ASN A 62 -0.89 -1.06 -1.07
CA ASN A 62 0.45 -1.47 -0.67
C ASN A 62 1.51 -0.53 -1.29
N TRP A 63 1.70 0.64 -0.67
CA TRP A 63 2.70 1.61 -1.10
C TRP A 63 4.01 1.43 -0.34
N GLN A 64 5.10 1.24 -1.07
CA GLN A 64 6.45 1.11 -0.51
C GLN A 64 7.31 2.32 -0.87
N TYR A 65 8.33 2.60 -0.06
CA TYR A 65 9.31 3.63 -0.40
C TYR A 65 10.31 3.07 -1.42
N PHE A 66 10.43 3.71 -2.57
CA PHE A 66 11.43 3.35 -3.59
C PHE A 66 12.67 4.24 -3.46
N ASP A 67 13.84 3.61 -3.38
CA ASP A 67 15.14 4.27 -3.31
C ASP A 67 15.96 4.04 -4.59
N GLY A 68 16.62 5.10 -5.07
CA GLY A 68 17.49 5.09 -6.25
C GLY A 68 17.04 6.00 -7.38
N ILE A 69 17.86 6.07 -8.44
CA ILE A 69 17.71 7.03 -9.57
C ILE A 69 16.43 6.83 -10.41
N PHE A 70 15.81 5.66 -10.34
CA PHE A 70 14.54 5.34 -11.00
C PHE A 70 13.37 5.22 -10.01
N SER A 71 13.50 5.79 -8.81
CA SER A 71 12.46 5.74 -7.78
C SER A 71 11.14 6.37 -8.22
N GLY A 72 11.18 7.41 -9.06
CA GLY A 72 9.98 8.01 -9.67
C GLY A 72 9.20 6.99 -10.52
N LEU A 73 9.87 6.34 -11.47
CA LEU A 73 9.25 5.34 -12.34
C LEU A 73 8.75 4.11 -11.57
N ALA A 74 9.52 3.65 -10.59
CA ALA A 74 9.11 2.53 -9.75
C ALA A 74 7.94 2.89 -8.83
N ASN A 75 7.85 4.14 -8.37
CA ASN A 75 6.69 4.64 -7.65
C ASN A 75 5.47 4.73 -8.56
N GLU A 76 5.62 5.25 -9.77
CA GLU A 76 4.52 5.35 -10.75
C GLU A 76 3.92 3.96 -11.04
N PHE A 77 4.74 2.97 -11.38
CA PHE A 77 4.24 1.62 -11.68
C PHE A 77 3.94 0.76 -10.45
N GLY A 78 4.68 0.96 -9.36
CA GLY A 78 4.63 0.12 -8.17
C GLY A 78 3.56 0.54 -7.18
N ASN A 79 3.30 1.85 -7.05
CA ASN A 79 2.35 2.43 -6.11
C ASN A 79 1.16 3.05 -6.86
N GLU A 80 1.40 4.01 -7.74
CA GLU A 80 0.36 4.90 -8.27
C GLU A 80 -0.56 4.20 -9.29
N TYR A 81 0.00 3.44 -10.25
CA TYR A 81 -0.77 2.85 -11.35
C TYR A 81 -2.00 2.03 -10.90
N VAL A 82 -1.83 1.18 -9.88
CA VAL A 82 -2.95 0.37 -9.36
C VAL A 82 -3.89 1.23 -8.53
N THR A 83 -3.34 2.10 -7.67
CA THR A 83 -4.14 2.98 -6.82
C THR A 83 -5.02 3.92 -7.64
N ASP A 84 -4.49 4.56 -8.68
CA ASP A 84 -5.24 5.47 -9.55
C ASP A 84 -6.41 4.79 -10.25
N LYS A 85 -6.23 3.52 -10.62
CA LYS A 85 -7.31 2.71 -11.23
C LYS A 85 -8.45 2.43 -10.26
N PHE A 86 -8.14 2.16 -8.99
CA PHE A 86 -9.15 1.95 -7.96
C PHE A 86 -9.76 3.27 -7.47
N GLU A 87 -8.97 4.32 -7.31
CA GLU A 87 -9.43 5.53 -6.65
C GLU A 87 -10.14 6.50 -7.60
N ARG A 88 -9.71 6.62 -8.87
CA ARG A 88 -10.25 7.57 -9.86
C ARG A 88 -10.38 8.98 -9.25
N ASP A 89 -9.23 9.59 -9.00
CA ASP A 89 -9.08 10.88 -8.29
C ASP A 89 -9.60 10.87 -6.84
N GLY A 90 -9.73 9.68 -6.26
CA GLY A 90 -10.28 9.45 -4.91
C GLY A 90 -11.81 9.42 -4.88
N ALA A 91 -12.50 9.50 -6.00
CA ALA A 91 -13.97 9.52 -6.02
C ALA A 91 -14.62 8.25 -5.44
N LYS A 92 -13.86 7.14 -5.35
CA LYS A 92 -14.43 5.82 -5.12
C LYS A 92 -14.25 5.29 -3.70
N SER A 93 -13.35 5.87 -2.92
CA SER A 93 -13.16 5.54 -1.52
C SER A 93 -13.48 6.75 -0.63
N ASP A 94 -14.08 6.53 0.54
CA ASP A 94 -14.28 7.61 1.53
C ASP A 94 -12.96 7.99 2.20
N PHE A 95 -12.06 7.02 2.36
CA PHE A 95 -10.71 7.16 2.88
C PHE A 95 -9.74 6.21 2.16
N LEU A 96 -8.44 6.45 2.30
CA LEU A 96 -7.40 5.60 1.75
C LEU A 96 -6.79 4.72 2.85
N GLY A 97 -6.64 3.41 2.60
CA GLY A 97 -5.84 2.54 3.43
C GLY A 97 -4.40 2.48 2.92
N LEU A 98 -3.40 2.69 3.79
CA LEU A 98 -1.98 2.54 3.48
C LEU A 98 -1.42 1.28 4.16
N HIS A 99 -0.84 0.38 3.36
CA HIS A 99 -0.03 -0.75 3.85
C HIS A 99 1.44 -0.46 3.58
N TYR A 100 2.26 -0.35 4.63
CA TYR A 100 3.68 0.00 4.54
C TYR A 100 4.56 -0.99 5.32
N TYR A 101 5.62 -1.51 4.69
CA TYR A 101 6.48 -2.52 5.34
C TYR A 101 7.97 -2.22 5.22
N CYS A 102 8.43 -1.78 4.03
CA CYS A 102 9.84 -1.77 3.69
C CYS A 102 10.19 -0.72 2.64
N ARG A 103 11.50 -0.51 2.49
CA ARG A 103 12.08 0.17 1.34
C ARG A 103 12.40 -0.84 0.25
N LEU A 104 11.95 -0.57 -0.97
CA LEU A 104 12.33 -1.32 -2.17
C LEU A 104 13.47 -0.60 -2.88
N VAL A 105 14.52 -1.36 -3.20
CA VAL A 105 15.71 -0.84 -3.89
C VAL A 105 15.84 -1.58 -5.20
N LEU A 106 15.89 -0.83 -6.30
CA LEU A 106 15.96 -1.42 -7.62
C LEU A 106 17.37 -2.05 -7.83
N PRO A 107 17.44 -3.38 -8.04
CA PRO A 107 18.68 -4.15 -7.91
C PRO A 107 19.73 -3.84 -8.97
N PHE A 108 19.35 -3.25 -10.11
CA PHE A 108 20.24 -3.11 -11.26
C PHE A 108 21.31 -2.00 -11.10
N ILE A 109 21.25 -1.16 -10.06
CA ILE A 109 22.07 0.08 -10.02
C ILE A 109 22.66 0.37 -8.63
N HIS A 110 22.15 -0.24 -7.56
CA HIS A 110 22.71 -0.05 -6.22
C HIS A 110 23.44 -1.31 -5.78
N GLY A 111 24.78 -1.23 -5.77
CA GLY A 111 25.63 -2.20 -5.09
C GLY A 111 25.21 -2.38 -3.64
N ASP A 112 25.55 -3.55 -3.11
CA ASP A 112 25.21 -4.05 -1.80
C ASP A 112 25.36 -2.97 -0.71
N LYS A 113 24.24 -2.46 -0.17
CA LYS A 113 24.27 -1.39 0.83
C LYS A 113 24.51 -2.01 2.21
N LYS A 114 25.79 -2.22 2.53
CA LYS A 114 26.27 -2.54 3.89
C LYS A 114 25.54 -1.66 4.92
N GLY A 115 25.05 -2.26 6.00
CA GLY A 115 24.42 -1.55 7.13
C GLY A 115 22.90 -1.41 7.08
N ARG A 116 22.21 -2.11 6.18
CA ARG A 116 20.74 -2.21 6.18
C ARG A 116 20.24 -3.34 7.07
N ASP A 117 19.14 -3.09 7.77
CA ASP A 117 18.43 -4.13 8.54
C ASP A 117 17.34 -4.76 7.67
N TYR A 118 17.46 -6.05 7.41
CA TYR A 118 16.51 -6.82 6.60
C TYR A 118 15.62 -7.66 7.50
N SER A 119 14.36 -7.77 7.09
CA SER A 119 13.40 -8.67 7.74
C SER A 119 13.73 -10.13 7.42
N ASP A 120 13.19 -11.04 8.22
CA ASP A 120 13.31 -12.48 7.98
C ASP A 120 12.48 -12.94 6.76
N HIS A 121 11.68 -12.05 6.16
CA HIS A 121 10.91 -12.36 4.95
C HIS A 121 11.76 -12.16 3.69
N PRO A 122 12.00 -13.22 2.89
CA PRO A 122 13.00 -13.21 1.82
C PRO A 122 12.64 -12.31 0.63
N THR A 123 11.37 -11.90 0.50
CA THR A 123 10.91 -11.03 -0.60
C THR A 123 10.62 -9.59 -0.17
N PHE A 124 10.81 -9.27 1.12
CA PHE A 124 10.65 -7.90 1.62
C PHE A 124 11.99 -7.17 1.51
N GLY A 125 11.91 -5.86 1.29
CA GLY A 125 13.09 -5.01 1.32
C GLY A 125 13.62 -4.78 2.73
N ASP A 126 14.52 -3.81 2.87
CA ASP A 126 15.05 -3.44 4.18
C ASP A 126 14.06 -2.57 4.97
N VAL A 127 14.15 -2.63 6.30
CA VAL A 127 13.33 -1.79 7.19
C VAL A 127 13.77 -0.34 7.03
N TYR A 128 12.80 0.53 6.77
CA TYR A 128 13.10 1.93 6.56
C TYR A 128 12.01 2.82 7.15
N PRO A 129 12.06 3.10 8.46
CA PRO A 129 11.06 3.92 9.14
C PRO A 129 10.84 5.31 8.53
N PRO A 130 11.87 6.05 8.07
CA PRO A 130 11.66 7.35 7.45
C PRO A 130 10.80 7.31 6.17
N GLY A 131 10.78 6.16 5.47
CA GLY A 131 10.07 6.03 4.20
C GLY A 131 8.55 6.17 4.33
N ILE A 132 7.96 5.84 5.49
CA ILE A 132 6.51 5.99 5.68
C ILE A 132 6.07 7.45 5.57
N LEU A 133 6.87 8.39 6.07
CA LEU A 133 6.56 9.82 5.99
C LEU A 133 6.56 10.29 4.53
N GLU A 134 7.52 9.81 3.73
CA GLU A 134 7.61 10.15 2.31
C GLU A 134 6.47 9.53 1.50
N VAL A 135 6.10 8.28 1.80
CA VAL A 135 4.94 7.61 1.20
C VAL A 135 3.65 8.36 1.54
N LEU A 136 3.44 8.74 2.81
CA LEU A 136 2.30 9.54 3.23
C LEU A 136 2.26 10.93 2.57
N LYS A 137 3.43 11.55 2.31
CA LYS A 137 3.52 12.81 1.56
C LYS A 137 3.03 12.65 0.14
N LYS A 138 3.50 11.63 -0.55
CA LYS A 138 3.10 11.35 -1.92
C LYS A 138 1.61 11.00 -2.01
N MET A 139 1.13 10.07 -1.19
CA MET A 139 -0.29 9.66 -1.22
C MET A 139 -1.22 10.85 -0.94
N ASN A 140 -0.89 11.70 0.04
CA ASN A 140 -1.65 12.91 0.31
C ASN A 140 -1.55 13.95 -0.82
N ALA A 141 -0.41 14.06 -1.50
CA ALA A 141 -0.29 14.95 -2.66
C ALA A 141 -1.14 14.47 -3.85
N SER A 142 -1.22 13.16 -4.08
CA SER A 142 -2.06 12.56 -5.12
C SER A 142 -3.56 12.64 -4.77
N TYR A 143 -3.90 12.58 -3.48
CA TYR A 143 -5.28 12.56 -2.98
C TYR A 143 -5.47 13.54 -1.82
N PRO A 144 -5.43 14.87 -2.07
CA PRO A 144 -5.34 15.90 -1.03
C PRO A 144 -6.56 15.98 -0.12
N ASN A 145 -7.72 15.54 -0.59
CA ASN A 145 -8.99 15.63 0.13
C ASN A 145 -9.40 14.32 0.82
N LYS A 146 -8.48 13.35 0.91
CA LYS A 146 -8.76 12.03 1.50
C LYS A 146 -8.03 11.85 2.81
N GLU A 147 -8.77 11.35 3.78
CA GLU A 147 -8.18 10.80 5.00
C GLU A 147 -7.37 9.55 4.65
N ILE A 148 -6.21 9.41 5.27
CA ILE A 148 -5.31 8.27 5.07
C ILE A 148 -5.19 7.53 6.39
N PHE A 149 -5.63 6.28 6.38
CA PHE A 149 -5.51 5.35 7.50
C PHE A 149 -4.34 4.43 7.22
N ILE A 150 -3.46 4.26 8.19
CA ILE A 150 -2.45 3.22 8.09
C ILE A 150 -3.12 1.90 8.49
N SER A 151 -3.54 1.13 7.49
CA SER A 151 -4.26 -0.13 7.71
C SER A 151 -3.33 -1.33 7.88
N GLU A 152 -2.05 -1.23 7.48
CA GLU A 152 -1.07 -2.26 7.81
C GLU A 152 0.35 -1.69 7.97
N ILE A 153 1.00 -2.04 9.08
CA ILE A 153 2.46 -1.97 9.25
C ILE A 153 2.92 -3.30 9.80
N GLY A 154 3.97 -3.86 9.22
CA GLY A 154 4.53 -5.12 9.68
C GLY A 154 6.03 -5.22 9.46
N PHE A 155 6.69 -5.93 10.37
CA PHE A 155 8.08 -6.33 10.23
C PHE A 155 8.19 -7.83 10.55
N ALA A 156 8.71 -8.61 9.60
CA ALA A 156 8.92 -10.03 9.79
C ALA A 156 10.18 -10.26 10.63
N ASP A 157 9.99 -10.76 11.84
CA ASP A 157 11.04 -11.04 12.80
C ASP A 157 10.66 -12.31 13.57
N LYS A 158 11.36 -13.40 13.30
CA LYS A 158 11.04 -14.73 13.84
C LYS A 158 11.17 -14.77 15.36
N ALA A 159 12.06 -13.96 15.92
CA ALA A 159 12.34 -13.90 17.35
C ALA A 159 11.58 -12.76 18.08
N ASP A 160 10.88 -11.89 17.36
CA ASP A 160 10.20 -10.70 17.90
C ASP A 160 11.08 -9.74 18.73
N GLN A 161 12.40 -9.82 18.59
CA GLN A 161 13.37 -9.00 19.33
C GLN A 161 13.51 -7.58 18.78
N ARG A 162 13.30 -7.41 17.47
CA ARG A 162 13.45 -6.15 16.73
C ARG A 162 12.09 -5.54 16.37
N LYS A 163 11.05 -6.37 16.22
CA LYS A 163 9.69 -5.93 15.80
C LYS A 163 9.13 -4.78 16.66
N PRO A 164 9.16 -4.81 18.01
CA PRO A 164 8.62 -3.72 18.81
C PRO A 164 9.32 -2.38 18.53
N TYR A 165 10.66 -2.40 18.43
CA TYR A 165 11.45 -1.21 18.12
C TYR A 165 11.09 -0.64 16.74
N TRP A 166 11.06 -1.49 15.71
CA TRP A 166 10.80 -1.03 14.34
C TRP A 166 9.38 -0.52 14.12
N LEU A 167 8.38 -1.11 14.78
CA LEU A 167 7.01 -0.60 14.76
C LEU A 167 6.93 0.80 15.40
N LEU A 168 7.48 0.96 16.60
CA LEU A 168 7.47 2.25 17.30
C LEU A 168 8.25 3.32 16.53
N GLU A 169 9.42 2.98 15.98
CA GLU A 169 10.20 3.93 15.21
C GLU A 169 9.50 4.34 13.92
N THR A 170 8.79 3.42 13.25
CA THR A 170 7.96 3.76 12.07
C THR A 170 6.82 4.70 12.46
N MET A 171 6.12 4.41 13.57
CA MET A 171 5.04 5.28 14.07
C MET A 171 5.54 6.66 14.51
N ARG A 172 6.79 6.79 14.96
CA ARG A 172 7.38 8.10 15.27
C ARG A 172 7.44 9.00 14.03
N TYR A 173 7.68 8.44 12.84
CA TYR A 173 7.72 9.22 11.60
C TYR A 173 6.35 9.66 11.11
N THR A 174 5.28 8.96 11.50
CA THR A 174 3.91 9.37 11.16
C THR A 174 3.50 10.63 11.93
N HIS A 175 3.93 10.74 13.20
CA HIS A 175 3.67 11.89 14.08
C HIS A 175 4.48 13.14 13.74
N LYS A 176 5.54 13.04 12.92
CA LYS A 176 6.32 14.21 12.48
C LYS A 176 5.54 15.15 11.56
N ARG A 177 4.29 14.80 11.21
CA ARG A 177 3.40 15.60 10.40
C ARG A 177 2.15 15.94 11.22
N ASN A 178 1.65 17.16 11.09
CA ASN A 178 0.26 17.52 11.39
C ASN A 178 -0.69 16.90 10.32
N ILE A 179 -0.48 15.63 9.95
CA ILE A 179 -1.50 14.86 9.26
C ILE A 179 -2.32 14.18 10.34
N THR A 180 -3.63 14.39 10.30
CA THR A 180 -4.58 13.68 11.13
C THR A 180 -4.46 12.19 10.82
N LEU A 181 -3.76 11.45 11.68
CA LEU A 181 -3.71 10.00 11.65
C LEU A 181 -4.86 9.50 12.50
N VAL A 182 -5.88 8.94 11.86
CA VAL A 182 -6.92 8.22 12.58
C VAL A 182 -6.42 6.78 12.71
N VAL A 183 -5.90 6.44 13.89
CA VAL A 183 -5.62 5.05 14.25
C VAL A 183 -6.94 4.45 14.71
N SER A 184 -7.49 3.51 13.93
CA SER A 184 -8.68 2.76 14.36
C SER A 184 -8.33 1.95 15.61
N LYS A 185 -9.13 2.11 16.66
CA LYS A 185 -9.12 1.21 17.83
C LYS A 185 -9.81 -0.10 17.49
#